data_AF-A0A8H7KLW9-F1
#
_entry.id   AF-A0A8H7KLW9-F1
#
_cell.length_a   1.000
_cell.length_b   1.000
_cell.length_c   1.000
_cell.angle_alpha   90.00
_cell.angle_beta   90.00
_cell.angle_gamma   90.00
#
_symmetry.space_group_name_H-M   'P 1'
#
loop_
_entity.id
_entity.type
_entity.pdbx_description
1 polymer ?
#
loop_
_entity_poly.entity_id
_entity_poly.type
_entity_poly.pdbx_seq_one_letter_code
_entity_poly.pdbx_strand_id
1 'polypeptide(L)'
;MTLSDLLAVPELIRVNTLLSTLRGEQFRHSQNVRKDRTHLGAPHTRTGPTLPSNLFSLPSASSQPASTENTDNANHSATLQTNDSGINADEIHTTNTKVVAGPIPRSWALQADKHNQIKLQTIAMERRFDALSVVLPRLPSTRRMDDLNSTAIPRLTMLCLRLLISSVSADDFAADVVPHLPPHLRRDIMRYTAVHEPLTSAQLYALCEPEGHAGGELLVIGPKALLRPDHFRKTAAGARGPSAFDWDQSQQYLRGRGDDHDEADLWDASADERAWDTPLQTFVLVCGPISTQTLLTIPPTLTTLALIALSSPVPIHRLPDVCPLIATLDLSNNPWLADDASPGAYSTTLERTKWGKWARLKVFALRGIRPSQGVLQAVNKGRWNDVEIIV
;
A
#
# COMPACT_ATOMS: atom_id res chain seq x y z
N MET A 1 49.78 67.40 11.07
CA MET A 1 48.48 66.96 11.57
C MET A 1 47.42 67.76 10.83
N THR A 2 46.95 67.26 9.69
CA THR A 2 45.71 67.63 8.99
C THR A 2 45.68 67.04 7.57
N LEU A 3 44.52 66.48 7.24
CA LEU A 3 43.88 66.43 5.90
C LEU A 3 44.76 66.04 4.70
N SER A 4 45.27 64.80 4.71
CA SER A 4 45.96 64.21 3.55
C SER A 4 45.59 62.74 3.28
N ASP A 5 44.33 62.33 3.49
CA ASP A 5 43.88 60.97 3.11
C ASP A 5 42.42 60.93 2.64
N LEU A 6 42.06 61.82 1.73
CA LEU A 6 40.79 61.76 1.02
C LEU A 6 41.04 61.43 -0.45
N LEU A 7 40.57 60.24 -0.84
CA LEU A 7 40.33 59.73 -2.20
C LEU A 7 41.33 58.70 -2.76
N ALA A 8 41.26 57.47 -2.23
CA ALA A 8 41.43 56.24 -3.02
C ALA A 8 40.42 55.18 -2.53
N VAL A 9 39.26 55.16 -3.17
CA VAL A 9 38.07 54.37 -2.83
C VAL A 9 38.00 52.91 -3.36
N PRO A 10 38.57 52.43 -4.47
CA PRO A 10 38.03 51.18 -5.05
C PRO A 10 38.71 49.86 -4.65
N GLU A 11 40.01 49.86 -4.37
CA GLU A 11 40.82 48.63 -4.30
C GLU A 11 40.63 47.86 -2.98
N LEU A 12 40.60 48.57 -1.84
CA LEU A 12 40.41 47.96 -0.52
C LEU A 12 39.02 47.33 -0.37
N ILE A 13 38.00 47.93 -1.01
CA ILE A 13 36.65 47.37 -1.03
C ILE A 13 36.63 46.07 -1.83
N ARG A 14 37.36 46.01 -2.96
CA ARG A 14 37.46 44.81 -3.81
C ARG A 14 38.13 43.64 -3.09
N VAL A 15 39.22 43.90 -2.35
CA VAL A 15 39.92 42.88 -1.58
C VAL A 15 39.07 42.36 -0.42
N ASN A 16 38.39 43.25 0.31
CA ASN A 16 37.48 42.83 1.38
C ASN A 16 36.29 42.00 0.86
N THR A 17 35.79 42.33 -0.32
CA THR A 17 34.71 41.55 -0.97
C THR A 17 35.18 40.16 -1.38
N LEU A 18 36.40 40.03 -1.90
CA LEU A 18 36.98 38.74 -2.27
C LEU A 18 37.20 37.84 -1.04
N LEU A 19 37.75 38.42 0.04
CA LEU A 19 38.03 37.68 1.28
C LEU A 19 36.75 37.27 2.02
N SER A 20 35.69 38.06 1.97
CA SER A 20 34.39 37.67 2.56
C SER A 20 33.77 36.51 1.77
N THR A 21 33.91 36.52 0.43
CA THR A 21 33.40 35.47 -0.45
C THR A 21 34.12 34.14 -0.21
N LEU A 22 35.46 34.14 -0.16
CA LEU A 22 36.26 32.94 0.09
C LEU A 22 36.02 32.35 1.49
N ARG A 23 35.88 33.19 2.52
CA ARG A 23 35.55 32.72 3.87
C ARG A 23 34.16 32.11 3.94
N GLY A 24 33.18 32.68 3.24
CA GLY A 24 31.83 32.12 3.14
C GLY A 24 31.80 30.77 2.41
N GLU A 25 32.62 30.62 1.37
CA GLU A 25 32.74 29.37 0.61
C GLU A 25 33.43 28.27 1.44
N GLN A 26 34.54 28.57 2.10
CA GLN A 26 35.18 27.62 3.02
C GLN A 26 34.26 27.20 4.17
N PHE A 27 33.45 28.12 4.69
CA PHE A 27 32.48 27.79 5.73
C PHE A 27 31.40 26.83 5.21
N ARG A 28 30.84 27.08 4.03
CA ARG A 28 29.85 26.16 3.40
C ARG A 28 30.46 24.80 3.06
N HIS A 29 31.68 24.79 2.55
CA HIS A 29 32.38 23.55 2.23
C HIS A 29 32.68 22.74 3.49
N SER A 30 33.11 23.38 4.58
CA SER A 30 33.36 22.69 5.85
C SER A 30 32.08 22.17 6.51
N GLN A 31 30.93 22.85 6.34
CA GLN A 31 29.63 22.37 6.77
C GLN A 31 29.13 21.18 5.93
N ASN A 32 29.30 21.23 4.59
CA ASN A 32 28.95 20.13 3.70
C ASN A 32 29.80 18.87 3.95
N VAL A 33 31.08 19.06 4.25
CA VAL A 33 32.00 17.94 4.58
C VAL A 33 31.64 17.31 5.92
N ARG A 34 31.23 18.10 6.92
CA ARG A 34 30.98 17.60 8.28
C ARG A 34 29.65 16.88 8.46
N LYS A 35 28.64 17.07 7.59
CA LYS A 35 27.30 16.45 7.68
C LYS A 35 26.65 16.51 9.08
N ASP A 36 27.11 17.40 9.97
CA ASP A 36 26.61 17.50 11.34
C ASP A 36 25.38 18.40 11.38
N ARG A 37 24.26 17.81 11.77
CA ARG A 37 22.94 18.42 11.75
C ARG A 37 22.44 18.72 13.17
N THR A 38 23.33 19.26 14.00
CA THR A 38 23.04 19.63 15.38
C THR A 38 23.38 21.09 15.61
N HIS A 39 22.56 21.78 16.41
CA HIS A 39 22.51 23.24 16.66
C HIS A 39 21.56 23.98 15.68
N LEU A 40 20.25 24.05 16.01
CA LEU A 40 19.62 25.14 16.79
C LEU A 40 19.79 26.50 16.07
N GLY A 41 18.77 27.28 15.70
CA GLY A 41 17.37 27.34 16.07
C GLY A 41 16.98 28.83 16.13
N ALA A 42 16.21 29.32 15.14
CA ALA A 42 15.47 30.61 15.06
C ALA A 42 16.29 31.94 15.24
N PRO A 43 15.80 33.13 14.81
CA PRO A 43 14.46 33.48 14.31
C PRO A 43 14.41 34.25 12.96
N HIS A 44 13.20 34.30 12.38
CA HIS A 44 12.64 35.43 11.60
C HIS A 44 13.45 36.02 10.42
N THR A 45 12.98 35.83 9.19
CA THR A 45 12.16 36.84 8.47
C THR A 45 11.83 36.36 7.04
N ARG A 46 10.66 36.82 6.58
CA ARG A 46 9.91 36.49 5.37
C ARG A 46 10.72 36.56 4.07
N THR A 47 10.47 35.62 3.16
CA THR A 47 10.22 35.86 1.71
C THR A 47 9.73 34.55 1.09
N GLY A 48 8.51 34.56 0.54
CA GLY A 48 7.79 33.37 0.09
C GLY A 48 8.22 32.86 -1.29
N PRO A 49 7.92 31.58 -1.61
CA PRO A 49 8.31 30.96 -2.87
C PRO A 49 7.25 31.18 -3.97
N THR A 50 7.73 31.52 -5.16
CA THR A 50 7.03 31.40 -6.44
C THR A 50 6.92 29.93 -6.85
N LEU A 51 5.81 29.28 -6.51
CA LEU A 51 5.38 28.03 -7.12
C LEU A 51 3.91 28.20 -7.58
N PRO A 52 3.55 27.78 -8.81
CA PRO A 52 2.17 27.87 -9.30
C PRO A 52 1.25 26.97 -8.47
N SER A 53 0.13 27.54 -8.04
CA SER A 53 -0.82 27.03 -7.04
C SER A 53 -1.67 25.81 -7.44
N ASN A 54 -1.35 25.12 -8.54
CA ASN A 54 -2.21 24.06 -9.08
C ASN A 54 -1.77 22.62 -8.74
N LEU A 55 -0.73 22.43 -7.93
CA LEU A 55 -0.20 21.09 -7.60
C LEU A 55 -0.67 20.53 -6.24
N PHE A 56 -1.46 21.27 -5.46
CA PHE A 56 -1.95 20.83 -4.14
C PHE A 56 -3.47 20.81 -4.00
N SER A 57 -4.22 20.60 -5.07
CA SER A 57 -5.63 20.19 -4.93
C SER A 57 -5.73 18.72 -4.52
N LEU A 58 -5.15 18.37 -3.37
CA LEU A 58 -5.69 17.30 -2.54
C LEU A 58 -6.94 17.87 -1.85
N PRO A 59 -8.14 17.29 -2.02
CA PRO A 59 -9.30 17.73 -1.28
C PRO A 59 -9.21 17.19 0.15
N SER A 60 -8.66 17.98 1.08
CA SER A 60 -8.87 17.79 2.52
C SER A 60 -8.63 19.09 3.27
N ALA A 61 -9.72 19.76 3.66
CA ALA A 61 -10.04 20.12 5.05
C ALA A 61 -10.98 21.35 5.14
N SER A 62 -12.08 21.14 5.87
CA SER A 62 -12.72 22.06 6.82
C SER A 62 -12.95 23.53 6.45
N SER A 63 -14.23 23.88 6.38
CA SER A 63 -14.74 25.15 6.93
C SER A 63 -15.93 24.82 7.84
N GLN A 64 -15.69 24.79 9.15
CA GLN A 64 -16.74 25.10 10.12
C GLN A 64 -17.17 26.56 9.94
N PRO A 65 -18.45 26.85 10.21
CA PRO A 65 -18.73 28.00 11.05
C PRO A 65 -19.51 27.57 12.30
N ALA A 66 -19.06 28.13 13.42
CA ALA A 66 -19.71 28.08 14.71
C ALA A 66 -20.95 28.98 14.76
N SER A 67 -21.86 28.59 15.65
CA SER A 67 -22.82 29.40 16.41
C SER A 67 -23.89 30.22 15.68
N THR A 68 -25.15 29.83 15.87
CA THR A 68 -26.19 30.74 16.37
C THR A 68 -27.02 30.03 17.44
N GLU A 69 -27.10 30.70 18.59
CA GLU A 69 -27.87 30.40 19.78
C GLU A 69 -29.39 30.46 19.56
N ASN A 70 -30.09 29.81 20.49
CA ASN A 70 -31.43 30.11 21.02
C ASN A 70 -32.65 29.98 20.10
N THR A 71 -33.50 28.99 20.41
CA THR A 71 -34.84 29.31 20.90
C THR A 71 -35.42 28.15 21.72
N ASP A 72 -35.78 28.47 22.95
CA ASP A 72 -36.68 27.69 23.79
C ASP A 72 -38.00 27.42 23.05
N ASN A 73 -38.53 26.20 23.17
CA ASN A 73 -39.95 26.03 23.39
C ASN A 73 -40.28 24.70 24.04
N ALA A 74 -40.99 24.83 25.15
CA ALA A 74 -41.51 23.75 25.98
C ALA A 74 -42.82 23.18 25.42
N ASN A 75 -43.15 21.99 25.94
CA ASN A 75 -44.48 21.39 26.07
C ASN A 75 -45.14 20.83 24.79
N HIS A 76 -45.32 19.51 24.74
CA HIS A 76 -46.55 18.88 25.25
C HIS A 76 -46.44 17.34 25.24
N SER A 77 -46.73 16.74 26.38
CA SER A 77 -47.05 15.32 26.54
C SER A 77 -48.40 14.98 25.91
N ALA A 78 -48.52 13.82 25.25
CA ALA A 78 -49.71 12.94 25.33
C ALA A 78 -49.50 11.64 24.52
N THR A 79 -49.30 10.56 25.27
CA THR A 79 -49.92 9.23 25.17
C THR A 79 -50.83 8.93 23.96
N LEU A 80 -50.57 7.83 23.24
CA LEU A 80 -51.51 6.70 23.07
C LEU A 80 -50.89 5.53 22.28
N GLN A 81 -51.07 4.35 22.85
CA GLN A 81 -50.83 3.01 22.29
C GLN A 81 -51.71 2.77 21.06
N THR A 82 -51.27 1.91 20.11
CA THR A 82 -51.91 0.61 19.78
C THR A 82 -51.46 0.05 18.42
N ASN A 83 -51.34 -1.30 18.40
CA ASN A 83 -51.34 -2.27 17.29
C ASN A 83 -50.02 -2.41 16.50
N ASP A 84 -49.29 -3.53 16.57
CA ASP A 84 -49.63 -4.93 16.23
C ASP A 84 -49.94 -5.13 14.75
N SER A 85 -48.90 -5.54 14.00
CA SER A 85 -48.90 -6.58 12.96
C SER A 85 -47.68 -6.39 12.05
N GLY A 86 -46.95 -7.48 11.82
CA GLY A 86 -45.64 -7.47 11.16
C GLY A 86 -45.64 -7.07 9.69
N ILE A 87 -44.43 -6.87 9.17
CA ILE A 87 -43.90 -7.40 7.91
C ILE A 87 -42.44 -6.92 7.80
N ASN A 88 -41.55 -7.92 7.78
CA ASN A 88 -40.22 -8.02 7.17
C ASN A 88 -39.30 -6.79 7.03
N ALA A 89 -38.14 -6.98 7.63
CA ALA A 89 -36.89 -6.29 7.39
C ALA A 89 -36.44 -6.44 5.93
N ASP A 90 -36.49 -5.32 5.21
CA ASP A 90 -35.53 -4.93 4.19
C ASP A 90 -35.47 -3.40 4.24
N GLU A 91 -34.84 -2.88 5.29
CA GLU A 91 -34.58 -1.46 5.46
C GLU A 91 -33.40 -1.08 4.54
N ILE A 92 -33.70 -1.04 3.24
CA ILE A 92 -32.90 -0.31 2.27
C ILE A 92 -32.90 1.13 2.78
N HIS A 93 -31.74 1.62 3.23
CA HIS A 93 -31.51 3.03 3.51
C HIS A 93 -31.76 3.85 2.24
N THR A 94 -33.03 4.17 1.98
CA THR A 94 -33.43 5.24 1.09
C THR A 94 -33.01 6.53 1.78
N THR A 95 -31.77 6.93 1.51
CA THR A 95 -31.29 8.25 1.89
C THR A 95 -32.32 9.26 1.43
N ASN A 96 -32.87 9.98 2.39
CA ASN A 96 -33.90 11.01 2.25
C ASN A 96 -33.43 12.06 1.25
N THR A 97 -33.65 11.81 -0.05
CA THR A 97 -33.33 12.75 -1.12
C THR A 97 -34.35 13.87 -0.99
N LYS A 98 -33.96 14.95 -0.29
CA LYS A 98 -34.70 16.21 -0.30
C LYS A 98 -35.06 16.52 -1.75
N VAL A 99 -36.34 16.44 -2.07
CA VAL A 99 -36.88 16.79 -3.37
C VAL A 99 -36.69 18.30 -3.51
N VAL A 100 -35.62 18.72 -4.18
CA VAL A 100 -35.42 20.13 -4.52
C VAL A 100 -36.39 20.44 -5.64
N ALA A 101 -37.32 21.37 -5.40
CA ALA A 101 -38.25 21.83 -6.41
C ALA A 101 -37.50 22.61 -7.50
N GLY A 102 -37.39 22.03 -8.70
CA GLY A 102 -36.82 22.67 -9.89
C GLY A 102 -35.74 21.83 -10.58
N PRO A 103 -35.45 22.10 -11.87
CA PRO A 103 -34.39 21.41 -12.60
C PRO A 103 -33.02 21.73 -11.98
N ILE A 104 -32.32 20.71 -11.49
CA ILE A 104 -30.96 20.85 -10.96
C ILE A 104 -30.05 21.32 -12.11
N PRO A 105 -29.30 22.43 -11.96
CA PRO A 105 -28.34 22.86 -12.97
C PRO A 105 -27.34 21.73 -13.28
N ARG A 106 -27.05 21.49 -14.56
CA ARG A 106 -26.11 20.41 -14.99
C ARG A 106 -24.74 20.51 -14.32
N SER A 107 -24.28 21.74 -14.02
CA SER A 107 -23.01 21.97 -13.31
C SER A 107 -23.01 21.44 -11.88
N TRP A 108 -24.17 21.44 -11.20
CA TRP A 108 -24.30 20.94 -9.83
C TRP A 108 -24.46 19.43 -9.80
N ALA A 109 -25.16 18.84 -10.78
CA ALA A 109 -25.26 17.38 -10.93
C ALA A 109 -23.86 16.74 -11.06
N LEU A 110 -22.98 17.32 -11.90
CA LEU A 110 -21.60 16.84 -12.07
C LEU A 110 -20.73 16.97 -10.80
N GLN A 111 -21.02 17.93 -9.92
CA GLN A 111 -20.30 18.09 -8.66
C GLN A 111 -20.76 17.09 -7.60
N ALA A 112 -22.07 16.82 -7.54
CA ALA A 112 -22.63 15.79 -6.66
C ALA A 112 -22.05 14.41 -6.98
N ASP A 113 -21.92 14.09 -8.27
CA ASP A 113 -21.31 12.82 -8.72
C ASP A 113 -19.85 12.71 -8.29
N LYS A 114 -19.05 13.77 -8.45
CA LYS A 114 -17.66 13.81 -8.00
C LYS A 114 -17.54 13.63 -6.49
N HIS A 115 -18.37 14.31 -5.71
CA HIS A 115 -18.35 14.18 -4.24
C HIS A 115 -18.73 12.77 -3.79
N ASN A 116 -19.76 12.19 -4.40
CA ASN A 116 -20.14 10.80 -4.14
C ASN A 116 -19.04 9.82 -4.53
N GLN A 117 -18.37 10.04 -5.66
CA GLN A 117 -17.25 9.22 -6.09
C GLN A 117 -16.07 9.27 -5.10
N ILE A 118 -15.69 10.46 -4.62
CA ILE A 118 -14.66 10.61 -3.59
C ILE A 118 -15.06 9.87 -2.31
N LYS A 119 -16.31 10.03 -1.86
CA LYS A 119 -16.82 9.33 -0.66
C LYS A 119 -16.76 7.82 -0.81
N LEU A 120 -17.19 7.29 -1.96
CA LEU A 120 -17.13 5.85 -2.26
C LEU A 120 -15.68 5.35 -2.32
N GLN A 121 -14.75 6.12 -2.88
CA GLN A 121 -13.33 5.80 -2.90
C GLN A 121 -12.74 5.76 -1.49
N THR A 122 -13.08 6.73 -0.63
CA THR A 122 -12.64 6.75 0.77
C THR A 122 -13.15 5.53 1.53
N ILE A 123 -14.44 5.21 1.42
CA ILE A 123 -15.03 4.01 2.06
C ILE A 123 -14.36 2.73 1.54
N ALA A 124 -14.13 2.65 0.23
CA ALA A 124 -13.45 1.50 -0.37
C ALA A 124 -12.00 1.38 0.10
N MET A 125 -11.29 2.51 0.25
CA MET A 125 -9.94 2.57 0.80
C MET A 125 -9.91 2.10 2.26
N GLU A 126 -10.80 2.62 3.11
CA GLU A 126 -10.92 2.21 4.51
C GLU A 126 -11.19 0.72 4.65
N ARG A 127 -12.09 0.17 3.82
CA ARG A 127 -12.36 -1.28 3.78
C ARG A 127 -11.16 -2.11 3.35
N ARG A 128 -10.38 -1.64 2.37
CA ARG A 128 -9.15 -2.33 1.94
C ARG A 128 -8.07 -2.24 3.00
N PHE A 129 -7.93 -1.07 3.61
CA PHE A 129 -7.02 -0.86 4.72
C PHE A 129 -7.36 -1.80 5.88
N ASP A 130 -8.63 -1.84 6.29
CA ASP A 130 -9.10 -2.77 7.31
C ASP A 130 -8.88 -4.22 6.89
N ALA A 131 -9.26 -4.62 5.68
CA ALA A 131 -9.02 -5.97 5.17
C ALA A 131 -7.54 -6.39 5.27
N LEU A 132 -6.61 -5.46 5.05
CA LEU A 132 -5.17 -5.73 5.05
C LEU A 132 -4.49 -5.49 6.42
N SER A 133 -5.22 -5.03 7.44
CA SER A 133 -4.66 -4.62 8.74
C SER A 133 -4.01 -5.77 9.54
N VAL A 134 -4.39 -7.02 9.28
CA VAL A 134 -3.75 -8.20 9.89
C VAL A 134 -2.40 -8.47 9.24
N VAL A 135 -2.32 -8.34 7.92
CA VAL A 135 -1.20 -8.81 7.12
C VAL A 135 -0.09 -7.76 7.04
N LEU A 136 -0.43 -6.50 6.71
CA LEU A 136 0.56 -5.44 6.45
C LEU A 136 1.53 -5.23 7.62
N PRO A 137 1.10 -5.13 8.91
CA PRO A 137 2.04 -4.93 10.02
C PRO A 137 3.03 -6.09 10.22
N ARG A 138 2.74 -7.26 9.65
CA ARG A 138 3.53 -8.49 9.81
C ARG A 138 4.49 -8.76 8.65
N LEU A 139 4.41 -7.98 7.58
CA LEU A 139 5.29 -8.14 6.43
C LEU A 139 6.72 -7.66 6.73
N PRO A 140 7.77 -8.29 6.18
CA PRO A 140 9.13 -7.79 6.32
C PRO A 140 9.21 -6.36 5.74
N SER A 141 10.02 -5.49 6.36
CA SER A 141 10.20 -4.09 5.95
C SER A 141 9.03 -3.12 6.23
N THR A 142 7.92 -3.52 6.85
CA THR A 142 6.85 -2.58 7.24
C THR A 142 7.14 -1.75 8.48
N ARG A 143 8.29 -1.91 9.15
CA ARG A 143 8.77 -0.95 10.17
C ARG A 143 8.86 0.50 9.67
N ARG A 144 8.81 0.72 8.36
CA ARG A 144 8.74 2.05 7.72
C ARG A 144 7.33 2.49 7.30
N MET A 145 6.32 1.64 7.48
CA MET A 145 4.95 1.79 6.99
C MET A 145 3.94 1.94 8.14
N ASP A 146 4.38 2.04 9.41
CA ASP A 146 3.50 2.42 10.54
C ASP A 146 2.78 3.78 10.29
N ASP A 147 3.28 4.55 9.32
CA ASP A 147 2.66 5.75 8.78
C ASP A 147 1.32 5.49 8.04
N LEU A 148 1.03 4.28 7.53
CA LEU A 148 -0.19 3.99 6.74
C LEU A 148 -1.50 4.18 7.53
N ASN A 149 -1.46 4.02 8.86
CA ASN A 149 -2.63 4.17 9.73
C ASN A 149 -2.81 5.61 10.19
N SER A 150 -1.76 6.41 10.10
CA SER A 150 -1.81 7.81 10.51
C SER A 150 -2.18 8.66 9.30
N THR A 151 -2.73 9.83 9.55
CA THR A 151 -2.88 10.92 8.56
C THR A 151 -1.54 11.40 7.98
N ALA A 152 -0.46 10.61 8.12
CA ALA A 152 0.84 10.89 7.60
C ALA A 152 0.77 11.03 6.08
N ILE A 153 1.24 12.19 5.66
CA ILE A 153 1.43 12.53 4.27
C ILE A 153 2.36 11.45 3.66
N PRO A 154 1.96 10.79 2.56
CA PRO A 154 2.80 9.81 1.91
C PRO A 154 4.17 10.41 1.62
N ARG A 155 5.22 9.60 1.73
CA ARG A 155 6.57 10.06 1.37
C ARG A 155 6.58 10.62 -0.06
N LEU A 156 7.40 11.63 -0.30
CA LEU A 156 7.54 12.26 -1.62
C LEU A 156 7.75 11.21 -2.71
N THR A 157 8.61 10.20 -2.47
CA THR A 157 8.83 9.08 -3.41
C THR A 157 7.54 8.39 -3.79
N MET A 158 6.65 8.10 -2.83
CA MET A 158 5.36 7.47 -3.12
C MET A 158 4.43 8.39 -3.89
N LEU A 159 4.39 9.69 -3.57
CA LEU A 159 3.60 10.67 -4.33
C LEU A 159 4.07 10.77 -5.78
N CYS A 160 5.39 10.83 -6.01
CA CYS A 160 5.98 10.83 -7.35
C CYS A 160 5.63 9.56 -8.12
N LEU A 161 5.75 8.38 -7.50
CA LEU A 161 5.43 7.11 -8.13
C LEU A 161 3.94 6.98 -8.47
N ARG A 162 3.05 7.46 -7.60
CA ARG A 162 1.62 7.53 -7.90
C ARG A 162 1.34 8.40 -9.11
N LEU A 163 1.94 9.58 -9.17
CA LEU A 163 1.77 10.49 -10.30
C LEU A 163 2.23 9.81 -11.59
N LEU A 164 3.40 9.16 -11.58
CA LEU A 164 3.92 8.40 -12.72
C LEU A 164 2.96 7.28 -13.15
N ILE A 165 2.48 6.46 -12.22
CA ILE A 165 1.52 5.37 -12.52
C ILE A 165 0.22 5.91 -13.11
N SER A 166 -0.24 7.08 -12.67
CA SER A 166 -1.48 7.70 -13.15
C SER A 166 -1.33 8.41 -14.49
N SER A 167 -0.11 8.87 -14.84
CA SER A 167 0.15 9.66 -16.05
C SER A 167 0.60 8.82 -17.23
N VAL A 168 1.07 7.59 -16.97
CA VAL A 168 1.72 6.72 -17.96
C VAL A 168 0.81 5.51 -18.24
N SER A 169 0.80 5.03 -19.49
CA SER A 169 0.07 3.81 -19.84
C SER A 169 0.67 2.59 -19.14
N ALA A 170 -0.06 1.46 -19.07
CA ALA A 170 0.46 0.26 -18.43
C ALA A 170 1.71 -0.29 -19.14
N ASP A 171 1.78 -0.16 -20.46
CA ASP A 171 2.88 -0.64 -21.28
C ASP A 171 4.11 0.26 -21.13
N ASP A 172 3.93 1.58 -21.19
CA ASP A 172 5.01 2.55 -20.97
C ASP A 172 5.52 2.48 -19.52
N PHE A 173 4.64 2.24 -18.54
CA PHE A 173 5.05 2.04 -17.14
C PHE A 173 5.95 0.81 -17.01
N ALA A 174 5.61 -0.28 -17.69
CA ALA A 174 6.40 -1.50 -17.71
C ALA A 174 7.75 -1.32 -18.41
N ALA A 175 7.80 -0.57 -19.51
CA ALA A 175 9.00 -0.37 -20.31
C ALA A 175 9.94 0.69 -19.71
N ASP A 176 9.40 1.83 -19.25
CA ASP A 176 10.18 3.02 -18.95
C ASP A 176 10.38 3.27 -17.45
N VAL A 177 9.52 2.71 -16.58
CA VAL A 177 9.58 2.97 -15.13
C VAL A 177 10.10 1.76 -14.38
N VAL A 178 9.47 0.59 -14.56
CA VAL A 178 9.80 -0.63 -13.79
C VAL A 178 11.28 -1.02 -13.83
N PRO A 179 12.00 -0.98 -14.96
CA PRO A 179 13.41 -1.40 -15.00
C PRO A 179 14.32 -0.58 -14.08
N HIS A 180 13.94 0.66 -13.79
CA HIS A 180 14.69 1.57 -12.91
C HIS A 180 14.21 1.52 -11.46
N LEU A 181 13.12 0.80 -11.16
CA LEU A 181 12.63 0.64 -9.79
C LEU A 181 13.36 -0.49 -9.07
N PRO A 182 14.06 -0.21 -7.97
CA PRO A 182 14.64 -1.27 -7.14
C PRO A 182 13.53 -2.13 -6.51
N PRO A 183 13.80 -3.41 -6.19
CA PRO A 183 12.78 -4.36 -5.73
C PRO A 183 11.99 -3.88 -4.51
N HIS A 184 12.66 -3.20 -3.57
CA HIS A 184 11.99 -2.67 -2.38
C HIS A 184 10.96 -1.57 -2.71
N LEU A 185 11.22 -0.71 -3.71
CA LEU A 185 10.23 0.28 -4.15
C LEU A 185 9.07 -0.37 -4.92
N ARG A 186 9.31 -1.42 -5.70
CA ARG A 186 8.22 -2.18 -6.35
C ARG A 186 7.25 -2.74 -5.31
N ARG A 187 7.77 -3.29 -4.21
CA ARG A 187 6.97 -3.75 -3.06
C ARG A 187 6.19 -2.62 -2.40
N ASP A 188 6.86 -1.50 -2.12
CA ASP A 188 6.23 -0.36 -1.47
C ASP A 188 5.09 0.22 -2.33
N ILE A 189 5.26 0.30 -3.65
CA ILE A 189 4.21 0.68 -4.61
C ILE A 189 3.05 -0.30 -4.53
N MET A 190 3.32 -1.61 -4.64
CA MET A 190 2.29 -2.65 -4.61
C MET A 190 1.47 -2.61 -3.31
N ARG A 191 2.12 -2.47 -2.15
CA ARG A 191 1.45 -2.34 -0.84
C ARG A 191 0.61 -1.07 -0.75
N TYR A 192 1.17 0.06 -1.16
CA TYR A 192 0.49 1.34 -1.11
C TYR A 192 -0.75 1.36 -2.02
N THR A 193 -0.59 0.91 -3.27
CA THR A 193 -1.69 0.85 -4.25
C THR A 193 -2.74 -0.18 -3.86
N ALA A 194 -2.37 -1.30 -3.23
CA ALA A 194 -3.32 -2.26 -2.70
C ALA A 194 -4.36 -1.64 -1.75
N VAL A 195 -3.96 -0.63 -0.96
CA VAL A 195 -4.87 0.11 -0.07
C VAL A 195 -5.56 1.26 -0.79
N HIS A 196 -4.79 2.15 -1.43
CA HIS A 196 -5.33 3.43 -1.90
C HIS A 196 -6.02 3.31 -3.27
N GLU A 197 -5.39 2.63 -4.22
CA GLU A 197 -5.82 2.59 -5.61
C GLU A 197 -5.26 1.32 -6.27
N PRO A 198 -5.98 0.19 -6.19
CA PRO A 198 -5.49 -1.09 -6.68
C PRO A 198 -5.03 -1.03 -8.13
N LEU A 199 -3.86 -1.62 -8.39
CA LEU A 199 -3.29 -1.69 -9.74
C LEU A 199 -4.17 -2.53 -10.66
N THR A 200 -4.18 -2.16 -11.94
CA THR A 200 -4.69 -3.05 -12.99
C THR A 200 -3.82 -4.32 -13.07
N SER A 201 -4.37 -5.42 -13.59
CA SER A 201 -3.60 -6.66 -13.77
C SER A 201 -2.32 -6.43 -14.57
N ALA A 202 -2.35 -5.59 -15.61
CA ALA A 202 -1.18 -5.27 -16.43
C ALA A 202 -0.08 -4.57 -15.61
N GLN A 203 -0.43 -3.52 -14.85
CA GLN A 203 0.52 -2.80 -14.00
C GLN A 203 1.04 -3.67 -12.85
N LEU A 204 0.20 -4.52 -12.26
CA LEU A 204 0.60 -5.45 -11.22
C LEU A 204 1.65 -6.44 -11.74
N TYR A 205 1.40 -7.06 -12.90
CA TYR A 205 2.36 -7.98 -13.51
C TYR A 205 3.61 -7.27 -14.03
N ALA A 206 3.52 -5.99 -14.42
CA ALA A 206 4.68 -5.19 -14.75
C ALA A 206 5.60 -4.97 -13.54
N LEU A 207 5.04 -4.74 -12.33
CA LEU A 207 5.84 -4.63 -11.11
C LEU A 207 6.48 -5.96 -10.67
N CYS A 208 5.95 -7.09 -11.11
CA CYS A 208 6.46 -8.40 -10.76
C CYS A 208 7.76 -8.70 -11.53
N GLU A 209 8.71 -9.31 -10.84
CA GLU A 209 9.90 -9.90 -11.46
C GLU A 209 9.51 -11.12 -12.31
N PRO A 210 10.42 -11.68 -13.14
CA PRO A 210 10.13 -12.86 -13.97
C PRO A 210 9.50 -14.04 -13.20
N GLU A 211 9.78 -14.13 -11.90
CA GLU A 211 9.27 -15.12 -10.95
C GLU A 211 7.79 -14.93 -10.61
N GLY A 212 7.21 -13.77 -10.98
CA GLY A 212 5.80 -13.44 -10.80
C GLY A 212 5.47 -12.74 -9.49
N HIS A 213 6.45 -12.11 -8.83
CA HIS A 213 6.26 -11.37 -7.58
C HIS A 213 7.25 -10.21 -7.47
N ALA A 214 6.99 -9.27 -6.56
CA ALA A 214 7.95 -8.21 -6.24
C ALA A 214 8.61 -8.54 -4.90
N GLY A 215 9.90 -8.94 -4.91
CA GLY A 215 10.69 -9.18 -3.70
C GLY A 215 10.03 -10.11 -2.68
N GLY A 216 9.47 -11.23 -3.14
CA GLY A 216 8.81 -12.26 -2.33
C GLY A 216 7.35 -11.98 -1.99
N GLU A 217 6.72 -10.95 -2.57
CA GLU A 217 5.34 -10.54 -2.26
C GLU A 217 4.47 -10.43 -3.52
N LEU A 218 3.21 -10.84 -3.39
CA LEU A 218 2.20 -10.66 -4.42
C LEU A 218 0.85 -10.31 -3.78
N LEU A 219 0.35 -9.10 -4.04
CA LEU A 219 -0.94 -8.61 -3.55
C LEU A 219 -1.88 -8.38 -4.74
N VAL A 220 -2.95 -9.16 -4.84
CA VAL A 220 -3.96 -9.10 -5.90
C VAL A 220 -5.25 -8.56 -5.30
N ILE A 221 -5.67 -7.36 -5.70
CA ILE A 221 -6.80 -6.65 -5.07
C ILE A 221 -7.89 -6.32 -6.07
N GLY A 222 -9.11 -6.78 -5.78
CA GLY A 222 -10.33 -6.42 -6.48
C GLY A 222 -10.90 -7.52 -7.39
N PRO A 223 -12.18 -7.42 -7.78
CA PRO A 223 -12.90 -8.47 -8.51
C PRO A 223 -12.46 -8.62 -9.97
N LYS A 224 -11.85 -7.58 -10.53
CA LYS A 224 -11.32 -7.57 -11.90
C LYS A 224 -9.85 -8.01 -11.96
N ALA A 225 -9.19 -8.10 -10.81
CA ALA A 225 -7.81 -8.57 -10.75
C ALA A 225 -7.82 -10.10 -10.89
N LEU A 226 -7.27 -10.57 -12.01
CA LEU A 226 -7.27 -12.00 -12.35
C LEU A 226 -5.86 -12.56 -12.21
N LEU A 227 -5.72 -13.53 -11.30
CA LEU A 227 -4.51 -14.32 -11.21
C LEU A 227 -4.52 -15.38 -12.33
N ARG A 228 -3.45 -15.44 -13.13
CA ARG A 228 -3.35 -16.44 -14.20
C ARG A 228 -3.34 -17.86 -13.60
N PRO A 229 -4.06 -18.85 -14.17
CA PRO A 229 -4.15 -20.19 -13.59
C PRO A 229 -2.81 -20.86 -13.32
N ASP A 230 -1.84 -20.64 -14.20
CA ASP A 230 -0.49 -21.21 -14.14
C ASP A 230 0.56 -20.21 -13.63
N HIS A 231 0.16 -19.16 -12.91
CA HIS A 231 1.06 -18.11 -12.43
C HIS A 231 2.26 -18.67 -11.67
N PHE A 232 2.01 -19.59 -10.72
CA PHE A 232 3.05 -20.16 -9.86
C PHE A 232 3.81 -21.35 -10.49
N ARG A 233 3.30 -21.93 -11.59
CA ARG A 233 3.96 -23.06 -12.24
C ARG A 233 5.22 -22.64 -13.00
N LYS A 234 5.22 -21.42 -13.53
CA LYS A 234 6.39 -20.85 -14.22
C LYS A 234 7.58 -20.72 -13.28
N THR A 235 7.33 -20.36 -12.03
CA THR A 235 8.35 -20.23 -10.98
C THR A 235 8.97 -21.59 -10.63
N ALA A 236 8.16 -22.66 -10.57
CA ALA A 236 8.63 -23.98 -10.14
C ALA A 236 9.44 -24.74 -11.22
N ALA A 237 9.14 -24.51 -12.49
CA ALA A 237 9.78 -25.25 -13.59
C ALA A 237 11.22 -24.81 -13.90
N GLY A 238 11.82 -23.95 -13.06
CA GLY A 238 13.15 -23.40 -13.31
C GLY A 238 13.18 -22.75 -14.69
N ALA A 239 12.25 -21.82 -14.93
CA ALA A 239 12.23 -21.03 -16.14
C ALA A 239 13.68 -20.66 -16.46
N ARG A 240 14.21 -21.21 -17.56
CA ARG A 240 15.42 -20.66 -18.17
C ARG A 240 15.16 -19.17 -18.18
N GLY A 241 15.90 -18.43 -17.34
CA GLY A 241 15.75 -16.98 -17.29
C GLY A 241 15.74 -16.45 -18.72
N PRO A 242 15.06 -15.32 -19.00
CA PRO A 242 15.10 -14.70 -20.33
C PRO A 242 16.51 -14.84 -20.85
N SER A 243 16.68 -15.62 -21.93
CA SER A 243 17.96 -16.22 -22.29
C SER A 243 19.03 -15.17 -22.10
N ALA A 244 20.10 -15.47 -21.36
CA ALA A 244 21.15 -14.53 -21.00
C ALA A 244 21.64 -13.65 -22.19
N PHE A 245 21.39 -14.10 -23.42
CA PHE A 245 21.44 -13.33 -24.66
C PHE A 245 20.75 -11.94 -24.70
N ASP A 246 19.68 -11.67 -23.93
CA ASP A 246 18.99 -10.36 -23.98
C ASP A 246 19.54 -9.34 -22.96
N TRP A 247 20.06 -9.82 -21.82
CA TRP A 247 20.76 -8.97 -20.84
C TRP A 247 22.23 -8.74 -21.18
N ASP A 248 22.88 -9.65 -21.91
CA ASP A 248 24.26 -9.47 -22.35
C ASP A 248 24.37 -8.31 -23.37
N GLN A 249 23.29 -8.01 -24.10
CA GLN A 249 23.28 -6.90 -25.06
C GLN A 249 23.25 -5.52 -24.37
N SER A 250 22.61 -5.38 -23.20
CA SER A 250 22.65 -4.12 -22.42
C SER A 250 23.96 -3.94 -21.64
N GLN A 251 24.60 -5.04 -21.21
CA GLN A 251 25.95 -5.02 -20.61
C GLN A 251 27.05 -4.77 -21.66
N GLN A 252 26.89 -5.22 -22.91
CA GLN A 252 27.86 -4.98 -23.98
C GLN A 252 27.97 -3.49 -24.39
N TYR A 253 26.91 -2.69 -24.25
CA TYR A 253 27.01 -1.24 -24.48
C TYR A 253 27.80 -0.50 -23.39
N LEU A 254 27.91 -1.06 -22.18
CA LEU A 254 28.73 -0.49 -21.11
C LEU A 254 30.20 -0.96 -21.17
N ARG A 255 30.47 -2.13 -21.76
CA ARG A 255 31.83 -2.69 -21.89
C ARG A 255 32.57 -2.29 -23.17
N GLY A 256 31.93 -1.57 -24.10
CA GLY A 256 32.49 -1.26 -25.42
C GLY A 256 33.42 -0.05 -25.52
N ARG A 257 33.68 0.70 -24.44
CA ARG A 257 34.57 1.88 -24.49
C ARG A 257 35.75 1.67 -23.55
N GLY A 258 36.79 1.04 -24.09
CA GLY A 258 38.08 0.93 -23.42
C GLY A 258 38.63 2.31 -23.11
N ASP A 259 38.68 2.63 -21.83
CA ASP A 259 39.56 3.64 -21.27
C ASP A 259 40.02 3.06 -19.93
N ASP A 260 41.29 2.63 -19.87
CA ASP A 260 41.94 1.87 -18.79
C ASP A 260 42.23 2.74 -17.53
N HIS A 261 41.39 3.74 -17.25
CA HIS A 261 41.59 4.64 -16.14
C HIS A 261 40.37 4.64 -15.20
N ASP A 262 40.63 4.22 -13.96
CA ASP A 262 39.83 4.47 -12.75
C ASP A 262 38.88 3.35 -12.27
N GLU A 263 39.43 2.14 -12.06
CA GLU A 263 38.85 1.08 -11.21
C GLU A 263 38.72 1.47 -9.72
N ALA A 264 39.20 2.65 -9.32
CA ALA A 264 39.32 3.05 -7.92
C ALA A 264 38.04 3.67 -7.30
N ASP A 265 36.97 3.90 -8.06
CA ASP A 265 35.73 4.54 -7.57
C ASP A 265 34.53 3.58 -7.41
N LEU A 266 34.72 2.27 -7.60
CA LEU A 266 33.64 1.27 -7.44
C LEU A 266 33.41 0.83 -5.98
N TRP A 267 33.64 1.71 -5.00
CA TRP A 267 33.51 1.40 -3.57
C TRP A 267 32.07 1.46 -3.04
N ASP A 268 31.09 1.87 -3.88
CA ASP A 268 29.66 1.91 -3.53
C ASP A 268 28.85 0.77 -4.20
N ALA A 269 29.51 -0.16 -4.91
CA ALA A 269 28.91 -1.42 -5.34
C ALA A 269 28.83 -2.38 -4.14
N SER A 270 28.00 -2.01 -3.16
CA SER A 270 27.76 -2.83 -1.97
C SER A 270 27.41 -4.26 -2.40
N ALA A 271 28.14 -5.22 -1.82
CA ALA A 271 28.28 -6.62 -2.22
C ALA A 271 27.01 -7.52 -2.16
N ASP A 272 25.81 -6.95 -2.32
CA ASP A 272 24.53 -7.66 -2.31
C ASP A 272 23.81 -7.62 -3.68
N GLU A 273 24.51 -7.34 -4.78
CA GLU A 273 23.96 -7.46 -6.15
C GLU A 273 23.62 -8.91 -6.56
N ARG A 274 24.03 -9.90 -5.76
CA ARG A 274 23.26 -11.15 -5.69
C ARG A 274 22.03 -10.85 -4.84
N ALA A 275 21.11 -10.06 -5.35
CA ALA A 275 19.77 -9.94 -4.78
C ALA A 275 19.08 -11.28 -5.07
N TRP A 276 19.42 -12.29 -4.28
CA TRP A 276 18.97 -13.66 -4.40
C TRP A 276 17.46 -13.65 -4.58
N ASP A 277 17.01 -14.32 -5.65
CA ASP A 277 15.62 -14.58 -6.00
C ASP A 277 14.83 -14.91 -4.74
N THR A 278 14.21 -13.88 -4.14
CA THR A 278 13.58 -14.06 -2.84
C THR A 278 12.30 -14.81 -3.13
N PRO A 279 12.18 -16.07 -2.70
CA PRO A 279 11.03 -16.87 -3.09
C PRO A 279 9.75 -16.20 -2.59
N LEU A 280 8.64 -16.46 -3.26
CA LEU A 280 7.34 -15.96 -2.81
C LEU A 280 7.09 -16.42 -1.35
N GLN A 281 7.00 -15.43 -0.45
CA GLN A 281 6.74 -15.62 0.97
C GLN A 281 5.36 -15.10 1.36
N THR A 282 4.86 -14.08 0.68
CA THR A 282 3.57 -13.46 0.97
C THR A 282 2.68 -13.48 -0.25
N PHE A 283 1.49 -14.06 -0.10
CA PHE A 283 0.43 -13.98 -1.10
C PHE A 283 -0.86 -13.47 -0.46
N VAL A 284 -1.40 -12.40 -1.05
CA VAL A 284 -2.64 -11.76 -0.61
C VAL A 284 -3.59 -11.65 -1.80
N LEU A 285 -4.82 -12.14 -1.61
CA LEU A 285 -5.90 -12.01 -2.55
C LEU A 285 -7.11 -11.41 -1.84
N VAL A 286 -7.59 -10.26 -2.31
CA VAL A 286 -8.75 -9.56 -1.74
C VAL A 286 -9.82 -9.39 -2.81
N CYS A 287 -11.03 -9.89 -2.55
CA CYS A 287 -12.19 -9.75 -3.44
C CYS A 287 -11.99 -10.29 -4.87
N GLY A 288 -11.00 -11.16 -5.11
CA GLY A 288 -10.71 -11.74 -6.43
C GLY A 288 -11.06 -13.23 -6.50
N PRO A 289 -11.30 -13.78 -7.70
CA PRO A 289 -11.48 -15.22 -7.86
C PRO A 289 -10.14 -15.95 -7.80
N ILE A 290 -10.12 -17.14 -7.19
CA ILE A 290 -8.98 -18.07 -7.25
C ILE A 290 -9.47 -19.47 -7.59
N SER A 291 -8.87 -20.06 -8.62
CA SER A 291 -9.17 -21.44 -8.98
C SER A 291 -8.53 -22.41 -7.96
N THR A 292 -9.17 -23.56 -7.74
CA THR A 292 -8.59 -24.62 -6.91
C THR A 292 -7.23 -25.07 -7.45
N GLN A 293 -7.06 -25.13 -8.78
CA GLN A 293 -5.80 -25.47 -9.41
C GLN A 293 -4.69 -24.49 -9.03
N THR A 294 -4.97 -23.19 -9.12
CA THR A 294 -4.01 -22.13 -8.78
C THR A 294 -3.62 -22.20 -7.30
N LEU A 295 -4.60 -22.41 -6.42
CA LEU A 295 -4.37 -22.58 -4.98
C LEU A 295 -3.44 -23.77 -4.67
N LEU A 296 -3.60 -24.88 -5.37
CA LEU A 296 -2.77 -26.08 -5.19
C LEU A 296 -1.39 -25.97 -5.84
N THR A 297 -1.15 -24.94 -6.66
CA THR A 297 0.17 -24.64 -7.26
C THR A 297 0.94 -23.57 -6.50
N ILE A 298 0.40 -23.06 -5.40
CA ILE A 298 1.07 -22.05 -4.58
C ILE A 298 2.43 -22.58 -4.10
N PRO A 299 3.49 -21.75 -4.11
CA PRO A 299 4.81 -22.17 -3.64
C PRO A 299 4.82 -22.59 -2.16
N PRO A 300 5.52 -23.68 -1.80
CA PRO A 300 5.59 -24.14 -0.41
C PRO A 300 6.37 -23.19 0.51
N THR A 301 7.03 -22.18 -0.06
CA THR A 301 7.79 -21.13 0.63
C THR A 301 6.90 -20.05 1.27
N LEU A 302 5.59 -20.06 1.01
CA LEU A 302 4.67 -19.11 1.62
C LEU A 302 4.67 -19.20 3.15
N THR A 303 4.89 -18.05 3.78
CA THR A 303 4.78 -17.84 5.23
C THR A 303 3.53 -17.04 5.58
N THR A 304 3.04 -16.20 4.67
CA THR A 304 1.85 -15.38 4.86
C THR A 304 0.88 -15.59 3.71
N LEU A 305 -0.33 -16.04 4.03
CA LEU A 305 -1.41 -16.25 3.08
C LEU A 305 -2.66 -15.52 3.55
N ALA A 306 -3.19 -14.65 2.71
CA ALA A 306 -4.44 -13.96 2.96
C ALA A 306 -5.40 -14.13 1.79
N LEU A 307 -6.56 -14.70 2.06
CA LEU A 307 -7.62 -15.01 1.11
C LEU A 307 -8.90 -14.35 1.63
N ILE A 308 -9.07 -13.07 1.33
CA ILE A 308 -10.06 -12.21 1.98
C ILE A 308 -11.23 -11.92 1.03
N ALA A 309 -12.45 -12.04 1.55
CA ALA A 309 -13.68 -11.72 0.81
C ALA A 309 -13.80 -12.40 -0.57
N LEU A 310 -13.42 -13.68 -0.65
CA LEU A 310 -13.56 -14.47 -1.87
C LEU A 310 -15.03 -14.85 -2.08
N SER A 311 -15.50 -14.74 -3.32
CA SER A 311 -16.87 -15.12 -3.69
C SER A 311 -17.10 -16.63 -3.72
N SER A 312 -16.04 -17.42 -3.92
CA SER A 312 -16.10 -18.88 -4.04
C SER A 312 -15.32 -19.58 -2.92
N PRO A 313 -15.80 -20.73 -2.42
CA PRO A 313 -15.11 -21.49 -1.39
C PRO A 313 -13.79 -22.06 -1.89
N VAL A 314 -12.81 -22.15 -0.99
CA VAL A 314 -11.47 -22.71 -1.26
C VAL A 314 -11.18 -23.92 -0.35
N PRO A 315 -10.47 -24.96 -0.84
CA PRO A 315 -10.19 -26.17 -0.06
C PRO A 315 -9.08 -25.96 0.98
N ILE A 316 -9.38 -25.20 2.05
CA ILE A 316 -8.43 -24.86 3.14
C ILE A 316 -7.76 -26.10 3.73
N HIS A 317 -8.51 -27.21 3.85
CA HIS A 317 -8.02 -28.47 4.41
C HIS A 317 -6.82 -29.08 3.66
N ARG A 318 -6.54 -28.65 2.42
CA ARG A 318 -5.39 -29.09 1.62
C ARG A 318 -4.17 -28.19 1.76
N LEU A 319 -4.35 -26.95 2.23
CA LEU A 319 -3.28 -25.97 2.34
C LEU A 319 -2.09 -26.42 3.21
N PRO A 320 -2.25 -27.18 4.31
CA PRO A 320 -1.10 -27.66 5.09
C PRO A 320 -0.12 -28.52 4.28
N ASP A 321 -0.66 -29.29 3.34
CA ASP A 321 0.12 -30.21 2.54
C ASP A 321 0.83 -29.47 1.38
N VAL A 322 0.29 -28.33 0.95
CA VAL A 322 0.86 -27.48 -0.13
C VAL A 322 1.83 -26.44 0.43
N CYS A 323 1.46 -25.77 1.53
CA CYS A 323 2.17 -24.65 2.12
C CYS A 323 2.42 -24.90 3.62
N PRO A 324 3.34 -25.82 3.97
CA PRO A 324 3.58 -26.21 5.36
C PRO A 324 4.21 -25.10 6.21
N LEU A 325 4.70 -24.03 5.57
CA LEU A 325 5.43 -22.94 6.22
C LEU A 325 4.55 -21.76 6.66
N ILE A 326 3.24 -21.80 6.41
CA ILE A 326 2.33 -20.70 6.74
C ILE A 326 2.34 -20.42 8.25
N ALA A 327 2.74 -19.20 8.58
CA ALA A 327 2.73 -18.62 9.91
C ALA A 327 1.55 -17.66 10.12
N THR A 328 1.07 -17.01 9.06
CA THR A 328 -0.08 -16.11 9.11
C THR A 328 -1.10 -16.52 8.05
N LEU A 329 -2.31 -16.87 8.50
CA LEU A 329 -3.44 -17.20 7.63
C LEU A 329 -4.59 -16.23 7.91
N ASP A 330 -4.99 -15.46 6.90
CA ASP A 330 -6.15 -14.57 6.97
C ASP A 330 -7.25 -15.06 6.02
N LEU A 331 -8.40 -15.42 6.60
CA LEU A 331 -9.61 -15.84 5.90
C LEU A 331 -10.79 -14.90 6.19
N SER A 332 -10.51 -13.64 6.56
CA SER A 332 -11.53 -12.66 6.92
C SER A 332 -12.54 -12.40 5.79
N ASN A 333 -13.77 -12.06 6.18
CA ASN A 333 -14.86 -11.58 5.34
C ASN A 333 -15.30 -12.53 4.21
N ASN A 334 -15.00 -13.83 4.32
CA ASN A 334 -15.43 -14.83 3.34
C ASN A 334 -16.89 -15.25 3.61
N PRO A 335 -17.85 -14.95 2.72
CA PRO A 335 -19.26 -15.24 2.95
C PRO A 335 -19.57 -16.75 3.03
N TRP A 336 -18.77 -17.59 2.37
CA TRP A 336 -18.91 -19.05 2.40
C TRP A 336 -18.41 -19.71 3.70
N LEU A 337 -17.83 -18.92 4.62
CA LEU A 337 -17.48 -19.34 5.98
C LEU A 337 -18.49 -18.86 7.04
N ALA A 338 -19.44 -18.00 6.67
CA ALA A 338 -20.44 -17.48 7.62
C ALA A 338 -21.41 -18.59 8.05
N ASP A 339 -21.92 -18.50 9.30
CA ASP A 339 -22.91 -19.45 9.85
C ASP A 339 -24.19 -19.51 9.01
N ASP A 340 -24.57 -18.38 8.40
CA ASP A 340 -25.76 -18.23 7.58
C ASP A 340 -25.57 -18.75 6.14
N ALA A 341 -24.37 -19.24 5.80
CA ALA A 341 -24.13 -19.83 4.49
C ALA A 341 -25.07 -21.03 4.28
N SER A 342 -25.70 -21.09 3.11
CA SER A 342 -26.70 -22.12 2.80
C SER A 342 -26.19 -23.50 3.21
N PRO A 343 -26.96 -24.27 4.01
CA PRO A 343 -26.53 -25.54 4.55
C PRO A 343 -26.06 -26.45 3.42
N GLY A 344 -24.74 -26.63 3.35
CA GLY A 344 -24.05 -27.18 2.19
C GLY A 344 -22.59 -27.50 2.51
N ALA A 345 -21.88 -28.10 1.55
CA ALA A 345 -20.59 -28.77 1.74
C ALA A 345 -19.45 -27.92 2.32
N TYR A 346 -19.62 -26.61 2.46
CA TYR A 346 -18.53 -25.68 2.76
C TYR A 346 -18.53 -25.10 4.18
N SER A 347 -19.65 -25.12 4.91
CA SER A 347 -19.67 -24.68 6.33
C SER A 347 -18.78 -25.56 7.21
N THR A 348 -18.67 -26.85 6.86
CA THR A 348 -17.78 -27.81 7.54
C THR A 348 -16.30 -27.71 7.12
N THR A 349 -15.92 -26.78 6.25
CA THR A 349 -14.53 -26.74 5.72
C THR A 349 -13.50 -26.48 6.83
N LEU A 350 -13.80 -25.58 7.77
CA LEU A 350 -12.93 -25.31 8.92
C LEU A 350 -12.88 -26.50 9.89
N GLU A 351 -14.01 -27.16 10.10
CA GLU A 351 -14.12 -28.33 10.99
C GLU A 351 -13.38 -29.55 10.45
N ARG A 352 -13.39 -29.73 9.12
CA ARG A 352 -12.65 -30.79 8.42
C ARG A 352 -11.14 -30.55 8.38
N THR A 353 -10.70 -29.33 8.67
CA THR A 353 -9.28 -28.97 8.60
C THR A 353 -8.51 -29.61 9.75
N LYS A 354 -7.44 -30.35 9.42
CA LYS A 354 -6.55 -30.96 10.40
C LYS A 354 -5.60 -29.91 10.96
N TRP A 355 -6.06 -29.12 11.93
CA TRP A 355 -5.30 -28.00 12.52
C TRP A 355 -3.94 -28.40 13.12
N GLY A 356 -3.77 -29.65 13.54
CA GLY A 356 -2.48 -30.19 13.99
C GLY A 356 -1.40 -30.25 12.91
N LYS A 357 -1.75 -30.22 11.61
CA LYS A 357 -0.76 -30.15 10.52
C LYS A 357 -0.16 -28.76 10.33
N TRP A 358 -0.80 -27.71 10.85
CA TRP A 358 -0.37 -26.32 10.69
C TRP A 358 0.70 -25.93 11.71
N ALA A 359 1.80 -26.69 11.80
CA ALA A 359 2.77 -26.60 12.89
C ALA A 359 3.40 -25.21 13.08
N ARG A 360 3.47 -24.41 12.00
CA ARG A 360 4.06 -23.05 12.03
C ARG A 360 3.05 -21.92 12.15
N LEU A 361 1.75 -22.21 12.11
CA LEU A 361 0.71 -21.20 12.20
C LEU A 361 0.80 -20.48 13.55
N LYS A 362 0.92 -19.15 13.50
CA LYS A 362 1.00 -18.25 14.66
C LYS A 362 -0.21 -17.32 14.73
N VAL A 363 -0.74 -16.92 13.58
CA VAL A 363 -1.84 -15.96 13.48
C VAL A 363 -2.90 -16.53 12.56
N PHE A 364 -4.14 -16.56 13.04
CA PHE A 364 -5.29 -17.01 12.29
C PHE A 364 -6.42 -15.97 12.37
N ALA A 365 -6.69 -15.27 11.27
CA ALA A 365 -7.69 -14.23 11.21
C ALA A 365 -8.97 -14.69 10.50
N LEU A 366 -10.10 -14.38 11.13
CA LEU A 366 -11.46 -14.78 10.75
C LEU A 366 -12.44 -13.61 10.94
N ARG A 367 -12.02 -12.38 10.62
CA ARG A 367 -12.88 -11.21 10.85
C ARG A 367 -14.16 -11.28 10.04
N GLY A 368 -15.27 -10.85 10.62
CA GLY A 368 -16.58 -10.91 9.97
C GLY A 368 -17.12 -12.34 9.79
N ILE A 369 -16.48 -13.33 10.42
CA ILE A 369 -16.92 -14.72 10.46
C ILE A 369 -17.10 -15.10 11.94
N ARG A 370 -18.10 -15.92 12.23
CA ARG A 370 -18.32 -16.48 13.58
C ARG A 370 -17.87 -17.94 13.58
N PRO A 371 -16.59 -18.24 13.89
CA PRO A 371 -16.14 -19.62 13.94
C PRO A 371 -16.86 -20.38 15.06
N SER A 372 -17.21 -21.64 14.81
CA SER A 372 -17.72 -22.51 15.86
C SER A 372 -16.69 -22.69 16.98
N GLN A 373 -17.14 -22.81 18.22
CA GLN A 373 -16.25 -22.99 19.38
C GLN A 373 -15.35 -24.23 19.21
N GLY A 374 -15.83 -25.26 18.51
CA GLY A 374 -15.04 -26.44 18.16
C GLY A 374 -13.82 -26.12 17.30
N VAL A 375 -13.96 -25.22 16.32
CA VAL A 375 -12.82 -24.76 15.48
C VAL A 375 -11.80 -24.02 16.34
N LEU A 376 -12.23 -23.09 17.19
CA LEU A 376 -11.35 -22.32 18.07
C LEU A 376 -10.52 -23.23 19.00
N GLN A 377 -11.17 -24.24 19.60
CA GLN A 377 -10.48 -25.22 20.44
C GLN A 377 -9.56 -26.14 19.61
N ALA A 378 -9.99 -26.55 18.41
CA ALA A 378 -9.22 -27.43 17.55
C ALA A 378 -7.92 -26.78 17.03
N VAL A 379 -7.93 -25.47 16.77
CA VAL A 379 -6.75 -24.72 16.31
C VAL A 379 -5.60 -24.83 17.33
N ASN A 380 -5.88 -24.66 18.62
CA ASN A 380 -4.88 -24.66 19.69
C ASN A 380 -4.66 -26.02 20.37
N LYS A 381 -5.46 -27.03 20.04
CA LYS A 381 -5.34 -28.36 20.65
C LYS A 381 -3.96 -28.98 20.41
N GLY A 382 -3.20 -29.20 21.49
CA GLY A 382 -1.91 -29.88 21.47
C GLY A 382 -0.73 -29.03 20.99
N ARG A 383 -0.88 -27.70 20.92
CA ARG A 383 0.22 -26.79 20.62
C ARG A 383 0.92 -26.33 21.89
N TRP A 384 2.23 -26.08 21.79
CA TRP A 384 3.00 -25.44 22.86
C TRP A 384 2.80 -23.92 22.90
N ASN A 385 2.62 -23.30 21.73
CA ASN A 385 2.33 -21.88 21.60
C ASN A 385 0.95 -21.74 20.98
N ASP A 386 0.07 -21.03 21.68
CA ASP A 386 -1.26 -20.73 21.17
C ASP A 386 -1.15 -19.86 19.91
N VAL A 387 -2.03 -20.16 18.94
CA VAL A 387 -2.27 -19.33 17.77
C VAL A 387 -3.06 -18.12 18.20
N GLU A 388 -2.59 -16.93 17.83
CA GLU A 388 -3.34 -15.68 17.94
C GLU A 388 -4.53 -15.75 16.98
N ILE A 389 -5.75 -15.86 17.53
CA ILE A 389 -6.98 -15.88 16.74
C ILE A 389 -7.59 -14.47 16.76
N ILE A 390 -7.76 -13.88 15.57
CA ILE A 390 -8.37 -12.55 15.38
C ILE A 390 -9.76 -12.78 14.79
N VAL A 391 -10.81 -12.37 15.50
CA VAL A 391 -12.22 -12.54 15.11
C VAL A 391 -12.88 -11.18 14.93
#